data_AF-A0A6A5ADJ2-F1
#
_entry.id   AF-A0A6A5ADJ2-F1
#
_cell.length_a   1.000
_cell.length_b   1.000
_cell.length_c   1.000
_cell.angle_alpha   90.00
_cell.angle_beta   90.00
_cell.angle_gamma   90.00
#
_symmetry.space_group_name_H-M   'P 1'
#
loop_
_entity.id
_entity.type
_entity.pdbx_description
1 polymer ?
#
loop_
_entity_poly.entity_id
_entity_poly.type
_entity_poly.pdbx_seq_one_letter_code
_entity_poly.pdbx_strand_id
1 'polypeptide(L)'
;MTNRFEFSESEIATLKGLGREVCTIVAYAARRTDKSTVRWTSVKPTLTTDPVDLYVGECPVNDTLTFMCGVTRVRGVSVEQIASLLNAHADHAPAFHAAFYGDLIHYEKLVSIRAQSKQFPRHAISVKSATMPSPSRSVAPRDFVYLE
;
A
#
# COMPACT_ATOMS: atom_id res chain seq x y z
N MET A 1 -8.86 26.85 6.25
CA MET A 1 -7.41 26.96 6.52
C MET A 1 -6.97 25.64 7.11
N THR A 2 -6.43 24.74 6.29
CA THR A 2 -5.94 23.43 6.73
C THR A 2 -4.58 23.63 7.37
N ASN A 3 -4.45 23.28 8.66
CA ASN A 3 -3.15 23.17 9.30
C ASN A 3 -2.33 22.15 8.51
N ARG A 4 -1.33 22.62 7.75
CA ARG A 4 -0.32 21.72 7.19
C ARG A 4 0.40 21.11 8.40
N PHE A 5 0.35 19.79 8.52
CA PHE A 5 1.19 19.08 9.48
C PHE A 5 2.65 19.32 9.08
N GLU A 6 3.33 20.17 9.83
CA GLU A 6 4.76 20.42 9.65
C GLU A 6 5.52 19.46 10.56
N PHE A 7 6.19 18.48 9.93
CA PHE A 7 7.14 17.62 10.61
C PHE A 7 8.49 18.33 10.68
N SER A 8 9.16 18.22 11.83
CA SER A 8 10.55 18.63 11.97
C SER A 8 11.49 17.81 11.08
N GLU A 9 12.70 18.32 10.84
CA GLU A 9 13.68 17.62 10.01
C GLU A 9 14.07 16.24 10.59
N SER A 10 14.14 16.12 11.92
CA SER A 10 14.43 14.86 12.62
C SER A 10 13.30 13.84 12.47
N GLU A 11 12.04 14.28 12.52
CA GLU A 11 10.88 13.43 12.26
C GLU A 11 10.87 12.96 10.80
N ILE A 12 11.12 13.87 9.85
CA ILE A 12 11.24 13.53 8.43
C ILE A 12 12.35 12.49 8.21
N ALA A 13 13.51 12.63 8.87
CA ALA A 13 14.58 11.65 8.78
C ALA A 13 14.16 10.28 9.35
N THR A 14 13.45 10.28 10.47
CA THR A 14 12.91 9.07 11.10
C THR A 14 11.89 8.36 10.20
N LEU A 15 10.93 9.10 9.65
CA LEU A 15 9.91 8.56 8.73
C LEU A 15 10.54 7.99 7.45
N LYS A 16 11.58 8.64 6.92
CA LYS A 16 12.37 8.10 5.79
C LYS A 16 13.08 6.80 6.15
N GLY A 17 13.63 6.70 7.36
CA GLY A 17 14.24 5.47 7.88
C GLY A 17 13.23 4.34 7.97
N LEU A 18 12.09 4.60 8.62
CA LEU A 18 11.00 3.64 8.80
C LEU A 18 10.44 3.17 7.45
N GLY A 19 10.18 4.08 6.51
CA GLY A 19 9.69 3.72 5.18
C GLY A 19 10.64 2.79 4.43
N ARG A 20 11.96 3.00 4.52
CA ARG A 20 12.96 2.11 3.91
C ARG A 20 12.98 0.72 4.54
N GLU A 21 12.88 0.66 5.86
CA GLU A 21 12.83 -0.60 6.60
C GLU A 21 11.58 -1.40 6.23
N VAL A 22 10.40 -0.78 6.30
CA VAL A 22 9.12 -1.43 5.97
C VAL A 22 9.10 -1.92 4.53
N CYS A 23 9.51 -1.08 3.55
CA CYS A 23 9.60 -1.50 2.15
C CYS A 23 10.54 -2.70 1.96
N THR A 24 11.62 -2.77 2.73
CA THR A 24 12.55 -3.90 2.70
C THR A 24 11.88 -5.16 3.22
N ILE A 25 11.21 -5.08 4.38
CA ILE A 25 10.46 -6.19 4.97
C ILE A 25 9.40 -6.70 3.99
N VAL A 26 8.58 -5.82 3.42
CA VAL A 26 7.55 -6.18 2.44
C VAL A 26 8.16 -6.84 1.21
N ALA A 27 9.26 -6.29 0.68
CA ALA A 27 9.94 -6.87 -0.49
C ALA A 27 10.56 -8.25 -0.22
N TYR A 28 10.91 -8.58 1.01
CA TYR A 28 11.36 -9.92 1.40
C TYR A 28 10.19 -10.85 1.69
N ALA A 29 9.19 -10.40 2.46
CA ALA A 29 8.01 -11.18 2.80
C ALA A 29 7.19 -11.57 1.56
N ALA A 30 7.08 -10.67 0.58
CA ALA A 30 6.39 -10.92 -0.68
C ALA A 30 7.10 -11.92 -1.60
N ARG A 31 8.38 -12.26 -1.34
CA ARG A 31 9.06 -13.32 -2.09
C ARG A 31 8.43 -14.65 -1.69
N ARG A 32 7.78 -15.31 -2.64
CA ARG A 32 7.23 -16.66 -2.48
C ARG A 32 8.33 -17.70 -2.64
N THR A 33 9.38 -17.59 -1.84
CA THR A 33 10.52 -18.52 -1.84
C THR A 33 10.62 -19.22 -0.49
N ASP A 34 11.30 -20.37 -0.46
CA ASP A 34 11.47 -21.18 0.77
C ASP A 34 12.23 -20.43 1.89
N LYS A 35 12.90 -19.33 1.55
CA LYS A 35 13.63 -18.46 2.49
C LYS A 35 12.80 -17.28 3.00
N SER A 36 11.54 -17.19 2.62
CA SER A 36 10.66 -16.12 3.10
C SER A 36 10.26 -16.35 4.55
N THR A 37 10.13 -15.25 5.28
CA THR A 37 9.56 -15.24 6.63
C THR A 37 8.06 -15.52 6.63
N VAL A 38 7.40 -15.35 5.48
CA VAL A 38 5.96 -15.57 5.31
C VAL A 38 5.72 -16.77 4.41
N ARG A 39 4.92 -17.73 4.90
CA ARG A 39 4.47 -18.89 4.14
C ARG A 39 3.15 -18.56 3.45
N TRP A 40 3.16 -18.56 2.13
CA TRP A 40 2.00 -18.17 1.32
C TRP A 40 1.19 -19.39 0.88
N THR A 41 -0.10 -19.36 1.17
CA THR A 41 -1.10 -20.34 0.73
C THR A 41 -2.04 -19.66 -0.26
N SER A 42 -2.25 -20.26 -1.43
CA SER A 42 -3.19 -19.74 -2.41
C SER A 42 -4.62 -19.86 -1.90
N VAL A 43 -5.37 -18.76 -1.97
CA VAL A 43 -6.82 -18.76 -1.80
C VAL A 43 -7.41 -19.24 -3.12
N LYS A 44 -8.21 -20.32 -3.09
CA LYS A 44 -8.84 -20.83 -4.30
C LYS A 44 -9.65 -19.71 -4.96
N PRO A 45 -9.42 -19.42 -6.26
CA PRO A 45 -10.23 -18.45 -6.98
C PRO A 45 -11.69 -18.90 -6.95
N THR A 46 -12.59 -17.94 -6.80
CA THR A 46 -14.03 -18.18 -6.93
C THR A 46 -14.42 -18.43 -8.39
N LEU A 47 -13.70 -17.81 -9.33
CA LEU A 47 -13.89 -17.99 -10.77
C LEU A 47 -12.54 -18.15 -11.49
N THR A 48 -12.49 -18.97 -12.54
CA THR A 48 -11.29 -19.14 -13.38
C THR A 48 -10.92 -17.88 -14.18
N THR A 49 -11.80 -16.88 -14.19
CA THR A 49 -11.64 -15.59 -14.88
C THR A 49 -11.21 -14.47 -13.93
N ASP A 50 -10.98 -14.76 -12.66
CA ASP A 50 -10.59 -13.73 -11.69
C ASP A 50 -9.26 -13.09 -12.12
N PRO A 51 -9.18 -11.75 -12.24
CA PRO A 51 -8.00 -11.07 -12.76
C PRO A 51 -6.84 -11.00 -11.75
N VAL A 52 -7.04 -11.53 -10.54
CA VAL A 52 -6.11 -11.47 -9.41
C VAL A 52 -6.01 -12.83 -8.74
N ASP A 53 -4.80 -13.37 -8.68
CA ASP A 53 -4.47 -14.55 -7.87
C ASP A 53 -4.30 -14.10 -6.40
N LEU A 54 -5.12 -14.60 -5.48
CA LEU A 54 -5.06 -14.23 -4.05
C LEU A 54 -4.30 -15.28 -3.22
N TYR A 55 -3.55 -14.79 -2.24
CA TYR A 55 -2.77 -15.60 -1.30
C TYR A 55 -2.92 -15.05 0.12
N VAL A 56 -2.96 -15.96 1.09
CA VAL A 56 -2.90 -15.67 2.52
C VAL A 56 -1.55 -16.13 3.04
N GLY A 57 -0.90 -15.27 3.81
CA GLY A 57 0.43 -15.47 4.34
C GLY A 57 0.40 -15.66 5.85
N GLU A 58 1.01 -16.74 6.32
CA GLU A 58 1.23 -17.01 7.74
C GLU A 58 2.68 -16.64 8.10
N CYS A 59 2.85 -15.91 9.19
CA CYS A 59 4.15 -15.51 9.71
C CYS A 59 4.42 -16.24 11.03
N PRO A 60 5.33 -17.22 11.09
CA PRO A 60 5.57 -18.02 12.30
C PRO A 60 6.10 -17.23 13.50
N VAL A 61 6.54 -15.99 13.29
CA VAL A 61 7.02 -15.08 14.33
C VAL A 61 5.95 -14.04 14.74
N ASN A 62 4.78 -14.05 14.10
CA ASN A 62 3.65 -13.18 14.47
C ASN A 62 2.31 -13.85 14.16
N ASP A 63 1.74 -14.46 15.20
CA ASP A 63 0.51 -15.25 15.13
C ASP A 63 -0.76 -14.37 15.12
N THR A 64 -0.60 -13.07 15.38
CA THR A 64 -1.73 -12.13 15.49
C THR A 64 -2.13 -11.48 14.18
N LEU A 65 -1.26 -11.52 13.16
CA LEU A 65 -1.50 -10.86 11.88
C LEU A 65 -1.51 -11.88 10.74
N THR A 66 -2.60 -11.89 9.99
CA THR A 66 -2.70 -12.63 8.72
C THR A 66 -2.27 -11.71 7.58
N PHE A 67 -1.26 -12.13 6.81
CA PHE A 67 -0.83 -11.40 5.63
C PHE A 67 -1.70 -11.74 4.44
N MET A 68 -1.89 -10.79 3.53
CA MET A 68 -2.59 -11.01 2.26
C MET A 68 -1.76 -10.47 1.10
N CYS A 69 -1.81 -11.17 -0.03
CA CYS A 69 -1.15 -10.77 -1.26
C CYS A 69 -2.07 -11.05 -2.46
N GLY A 70 -2.28 -10.04 -3.29
CA GLY A 70 -2.89 -10.17 -4.60
C GLY A 70 -1.85 -10.05 -5.70
N VAL A 71 -1.88 -10.97 -6.66
CA VAL A 71 -0.98 -10.97 -7.81
C VAL A 71 -1.79 -10.83 -9.09
N THR A 72 -1.52 -9.79 -9.86
CA THR A 72 -2.09 -9.59 -11.19
C THR A 72 -0.99 -9.43 -12.24
N ARG A 73 -1.34 -9.62 -13.51
CA ARG A 73 -0.41 -9.54 -14.65
C ARG A 73 -0.93 -8.49 -15.63
N VAL A 74 -0.23 -7.37 -15.71
CA VAL A 74 -0.53 -6.28 -16.64
C VAL A 74 0.40 -6.39 -17.85
N ARG A 75 -0.15 -6.42 -19.07
CA ARG A 75 0.63 -6.51 -20.31
C ARG A 75 0.88 -5.12 -20.90
N GLY A 76 2.06 -4.91 -21.49
CA GLY A 76 2.39 -3.70 -22.24
C GLY A 76 2.66 -2.46 -21.40
N VAL A 77 2.87 -2.61 -20.08
CA VAL A 77 3.12 -1.50 -19.14
C VAL A 77 4.35 -1.81 -18.30
N SER A 78 5.24 -0.84 -18.12
CA SER A 78 6.43 -0.97 -17.28
C SER A 78 6.10 -0.76 -15.79
N VAL A 79 7.00 -1.22 -14.91
CA VAL A 79 6.88 -1.01 -13.46
C VAL A 79 6.89 0.48 -13.12
N GLU A 80 7.66 1.30 -13.83
CA GLU A 80 7.70 2.76 -13.65
C GLU A 80 6.36 3.40 -13.99
N GLN A 81 5.69 2.95 -15.06
CA GLN A 81 4.37 3.48 -15.43
C GLN A 81 3.32 3.13 -14.37
N ILE A 82 3.36 1.90 -13.84
CA ILE A 82 2.48 1.48 -12.72
C ILE A 82 2.78 2.33 -11.47
N ALA A 83 4.05 2.49 -11.11
CA ALA A 83 4.43 3.31 -9.96
C ALA A 83 4.03 4.78 -10.13
N SER A 84 4.13 5.32 -11.35
CA SER A 84 3.67 6.68 -11.67
C SER A 84 2.16 6.82 -11.51
N LEU A 85 1.37 5.81 -11.88
CA LEU A 85 -0.08 5.82 -11.74
C LEU A 85 -0.49 5.77 -10.25
N LEU A 86 0.14 4.88 -9.46
CA LEU A 86 -0.12 4.76 -8.02
C LEU A 86 0.19 6.06 -7.26
N ASN A 87 1.18 6.83 -7.72
CA ASN A 87 1.58 8.10 -7.11
C ASN A 87 0.94 9.33 -7.76
N ALA A 88 0.09 9.15 -8.78
CA ALA A 88 -0.54 10.27 -9.48
C ALA A 88 -1.46 11.04 -8.54
N HIS A 89 -1.55 12.36 -8.74
CA HIS A 89 -2.59 13.16 -8.08
C HIS A 89 -3.97 12.82 -8.65
N ALA A 90 -5.03 12.96 -7.85
CA ALA A 90 -6.39 12.65 -8.27
C ALA A 90 -6.80 13.40 -9.55
N ASP A 91 -6.36 14.66 -9.71
CA ASP A 91 -6.63 15.49 -10.89
C ASP A 91 -6.03 14.91 -12.18
N HIS A 92 -4.94 14.14 -12.08
CA HIS A 92 -4.23 13.57 -13.22
C HIS A 92 -4.69 12.15 -13.57
N ALA A 93 -5.36 11.46 -12.64
CA ALA A 93 -5.85 10.10 -12.84
C ALA A 93 -7.18 9.87 -12.08
N PRO A 94 -8.25 10.64 -12.36
CA PRO A 94 -9.46 10.65 -11.54
C PRO A 94 -10.19 9.30 -11.56
N ALA A 95 -10.27 8.65 -12.72
CA ALA A 95 -10.91 7.33 -12.86
C ALA A 95 -10.14 6.25 -12.07
N PHE A 96 -8.80 6.32 -12.07
CA PHE A 96 -7.98 5.40 -11.29
C PHE A 96 -8.17 5.64 -9.79
N HIS A 97 -8.09 6.89 -9.34
CA HIS A 97 -8.28 7.23 -7.92
C HIS A 97 -9.65 6.78 -7.40
N ALA A 98 -10.72 7.04 -8.16
CA ALA A 98 -12.07 6.64 -7.79
C ALA A 98 -12.22 5.12 -7.66
N ALA A 99 -11.57 4.34 -8.55
CA ALA A 99 -11.59 2.88 -8.47
C ALA A 99 -10.69 2.34 -7.37
N PHE A 100 -9.47 2.87 -7.23
CA PHE A 100 -8.44 2.36 -6.31
C PHE A 100 -8.79 2.62 -4.84
N TYR A 101 -9.43 3.75 -4.56
CA TYR A 101 -9.88 4.12 -3.20
C TYR A 101 -11.39 3.93 -3.01
N GLY A 102 -12.08 3.25 -3.93
CA GLY A 102 -13.54 3.11 -3.92
C GLY A 102 -14.09 2.38 -2.69
N ASP A 103 -13.28 1.55 -2.05
CA ASP A 103 -13.64 0.83 -0.82
C ASP A 103 -13.41 1.66 0.45
N LEU A 104 -12.87 2.89 0.35
CA LEU A 104 -12.61 3.76 1.48
C LEU A 104 -13.74 4.78 1.66
N ILE A 105 -14.11 5.04 2.92
CA ILE A 105 -15.01 6.15 3.27
C ILE A 105 -14.28 7.49 3.09
N HIS A 106 -13.01 7.52 3.49
CA HIS A 106 -12.18 8.71 3.44
C HIS A 106 -10.74 8.32 3.09
N TYR A 107 -10.07 9.20 2.35
CA TYR A 107 -8.67 9.10 2.00
C TYR A 107 -8.10 10.52 1.84
N GLU A 108 -6.95 10.78 2.46
CA GLU A 108 -6.24 12.05 2.33
C GLU A 108 -4.72 11.85 2.41
N LYS A 109 -3.98 12.54 1.54
CA LYS A 109 -2.52 12.64 1.66
C LYS A 109 -2.18 13.85 2.53
N LEU A 110 -1.75 13.60 3.76
CA LEU A 110 -1.47 14.65 4.75
C LEU A 110 -0.17 15.40 4.45
N VAL A 111 0.91 14.67 4.13
CA VAL A 111 2.21 15.28 3.80
C VAL A 111 3.01 14.43 2.81
N SER A 112 3.84 15.09 1.99
CA SER A 112 4.84 14.43 1.16
C SER A 112 6.21 14.50 1.83
N ILE A 113 6.75 13.35 2.24
CA ILE A 113 8.06 13.23 2.91
C ILE A 113 9.20 13.12 1.88
N ARG A 114 8.93 12.42 0.77
CA ARG A 114 9.84 12.28 -0.38
C ARG A 114 9.02 12.20 -1.66
N ALA A 115 9.27 13.10 -2.60
CA ALA A 115 8.70 13.03 -3.94
C ALA A 115 9.54 12.12 -4.86
N GLN A 116 8.90 11.60 -5.91
CA GLN A 116 9.59 10.91 -7.00
C GLN A 116 10.60 11.85 -7.67
N SER A 117 11.72 11.31 -8.13
CA SER A 117 12.73 12.06 -8.89
C SER A 117 13.13 11.31 -10.15
N LYS A 118 13.77 11.99 -11.11
CA LYS A 118 14.29 11.32 -12.33
C LYS A 118 15.24 10.17 -12.01
N GLN A 119 16.04 10.30 -10.95
CA GLN A 119 16.97 9.27 -10.50
C GLN A 119 16.26 8.12 -9.78
N PHE A 120 15.15 8.41 -9.08
CA PHE A 120 14.38 7.45 -8.30
C PHE A 120 12.88 7.56 -8.62
N PRO A 121 12.45 7.20 -9.84
CA PRO A 121 11.08 7.43 -10.30
C PRO A 121 10.07 6.56 -9.56
N ARG A 122 10.51 5.49 -8.89
CA ARG A 122 9.66 4.59 -8.12
C ARG A 122 9.56 4.95 -6.64
N HIS A 123 10.33 5.93 -6.16
CA HIS A 123 10.46 6.19 -4.73
C HIS A 123 9.69 7.46 -4.35
N ALA A 124 8.53 7.26 -3.75
CA ALA A 124 7.81 8.28 -3.00
C ALA A 124 7.68 7.82 -1.55
N ILE A 125 7.57 8.77 -0.62
CA ILE A 125 7.14 8.51 0.76
C ILE A 125 6.18 9.64 1.13
N SER A 126 5.01 9.28 1.63
CA SER A 126 3.97 10.20 2.09
C SER A 126 3.31 9.68 3.35
N VAL A 127 2.81 10.60 4.17
CA VAL A 127 1.90 10.25 5.27
C VAL A 127 0.49 10.42 4.75
N LYS A 128 -0.35 9.42 4.97
CA LYS A 128 -1.73 9.39 4.52
C LYS A 128 -2.66 8.99 5.65
N SER A 129 -3.88 9.50 5.59
CA SER A 129 -5.01 9.02 6.39
C SER A 129 -6.02 8.30 5.50
N ALA A 130 -6.65 7.28 6.06
CA ALA A 130 -7.77 6.59 5.41
C ALA A 130 -8.77 6.09 6.45
N THR A 131 -10.04 6.03 6.06
CA THR A 131 -11.11 5.41 6.85
C THR A 131 -11.70 4.28 6.03
N MET A 132 -11.68 3.07 6.58
CA MET A 132 -12.34 1.92 5.97
C MET A 132 -13.73 1.70 6.60
N PRO A 133 -14.76 1.44 5.77
CA PRO A 133 -16.04 0.99 6.28
C PRO A 133 -15.88 -0.36 6.98
N SER A 134 -16.71 -0.60 7.99
CA SER A 134 -16.77 -1.92 8.59
C SER A 134 -17.59 -2.86 7.71
N PRO A 135 -17.12 -4.11 7.48
CA PRO A 135 -17.91 -5.12 6.78
C PRO A 135 -19.11 -5.60 7.60
N SER A 136 -19.16 -5.31 8.90
CA SER A 136 -20.31 -5.60 9.78
C SER A 136 -20.94 -4.32 10.31
N ARG A 137 -22.27 -4.24 10.25
CA ARG A 137 -23.05 -3.12 10.84
C ARG A 137 -22.86 -2.97 12.36
N SER A 138 -22.40 -4.04 13.04
CA SER A 138 -22.18 -4.04 14.49
C SER A 138 -20.77 -3.60 14.89
N VAL A 139 -19.89 -3.33 13.94
CA VAL A 139 -18.50 -2.91 14.19
C VAL A 139 -18.31 -1.52 13.59
N ALA A 140 -17.69 -0.62 14.34
CA ALA A 140 -17.42 0.73 13.87
C ALA A 140 -16.38 0.72 12.72
N PRO A 141 -16.45 1.70 11.79
CA PRO A 141 -15.38 1.97 10.83
C PRO A 141 -14.01 2.11 11.51
N ARG A 142 -12.93 1.87 10.76
CA ARG A 142 -11.56 2.01 11.26
C ARG A 142 -10.81 3.10 10.54
N ASP A 143 -10.16 3.96 11.32
CA ASP A 143 -9.26 5.00 10.83
C ASP A 143 -7.81 4.54 10.90
N PHE A 144 -7.02 4.99 9.93
CA PHE A 144 -5.61 4.68 9.79
C PHE A 144 -4.83 5.95 9.50
N VAL A 145 -3.64 6.05 10.08
CA VAL A 145 -2.58 6.97 9.64
C VAL A 145 -1.36 6.13 9.35
N TYR A 146 -0.83 6.22 8.14
CA TYR A 146 0.22 5.33 7.66
C TYR A 146 1.21 6.04 6.75
N LEU A 147 2.40 5.44 6.65
CA LEU A 147 3.38 5.78 5.62
C LEU A 147 3.12 4.92 4.38
N GLU A 148 3.13 5.56 3.23
CA GLU A 148 3.14 4.91 1.90
C GLU A 148 4.32 5.43 1.08
#